data_AF-A0A8I2GYT9-F1
#
_entry.id   AF-A0A8I2GYT9-F1
#
_cell.length_a   1.000
_cell.length_b   1.000
_cell.length_c   1.000
_cell.angle_alpha   90.00
_cell.angle_beta   90.00
_cell.angle_gamma   90.00
#
_symmetry.space_group_name_H-M   'P 1'
#
loop_
_entity.id
_entity.type
_entity.pdbx_description
1 polymer ?
#
loop_
_entity_poly.entity_id
_entity_poly.type
_entity_poly.pdbx_seq_one_letter_code
_entity_poly.pdbx_strand_id
1 'polypeptide(L)'
;MSNTPEFLVFGATGQQGGAVTRALLEAGRGVRAFVRDPYSEKAKSLAADGVSLAVGDLFDRASIDLAMKGIRGVFSVQTSSPSGLLTDEQEVEQGKSVADSAVSNGVAHLVYSSTGAAGKGHTGMGHFDSKSRIEDYVRSLPIATTITRPASFMEMMMLPGMGLNTGVFTYFMRPDQSMQMIALHDLGRINAQILCEPGIYAGQVIELSGQDITGKDLQDAFSHAAGRPIRYQRFSEELLSENDFLKRLTALVDNGVVAGIADIAALEREFGPMLRLGQWLAGPGKTLFENALSAEPSSIGLR
;
A
#
# COMPACT_ATOMS: atom_id res chain seq x y z
N MET A 1 -21.82 21.61 -6.29
CA MET A 1 -20.78 22.52 -5.80
C MET A 1 -19.45 21.86 -6.12
N SER A 2 -18.60 22.44 -6.98
CA SER A 2 -17.28 21.84 -7.24
C SER A 2 -16.47 21.95 -5.95
N ASN A 3 -16.22 20.82 -5.29
CA ASN A 3 -15.41 20.78 -4.08
C ASN A 3 -13.98 21.11 -4.52
N THR A 4 -13.51 22.32 -4.21
CA THR A 4 -12.12 22.71 -4.49
C THR A 4 -11.20 21.67 -3.87
N PRO A 5 -10.24 21.09 -4.63
CA PRO A 5 -9.42 20.01 -4.10
C PRO A 5 -8.61 20.49 -2.91
N GLU A 6 -8.77 19.80 -1.79
CA GLU A 6 -8.09 20.07 -0.52
C GLU A 6 -6.91 19.12 -0.32
N PHE A 7 -7.00 17.90 -0.86
CA PHE A 7 -5.99 16.86 -0.72
C PHE A 7 -5.38 16.49 -2.06
N LEU A 8 -4.05 16.34 -2.11
CA LEU A 8 -3.34 15.79 -3.26
C LEU A 8 -2.92 14.36 -2.97
N VAL A 9 -3.22 13.45 -3.88
CA VAL A 9 -2.85 12.04 -3.79
C VAL A 9 -1.88 11.69 -4.91
N PHE A 10 -0.65 11.36 -4.55
CA PHE A 10 0.30 10.72 -5.45
C PHE A 10 -0.02 9.22 -5.55
N GLY A 11 0.22 8.62 -6.72
CA GLY A 11 -0.08 7.20 -6.94
C GLY A 11 -1.57 6.86 -6.92
N ALA A 12 -2.45 7.82 -7.23
CA ALA A 12 -3.91 7.66 -7.18
C ALA A 12 -4.46 6.56 -8.13
N THR A 13 -3.74 6.22 -9.20
CA THR A 13 -4.09 5.10 -10.11
C THR A 13 -3.52 3.75 -9.65
N GLY A 14 -2.77 3.75 -8.54
CA GLY A 14 -2.24 2.57 -7.87
C GLY A 14 -3.16 2.04 -6.78
N GLN A 15 -2.72 0.95 -6.15
CA GLN A 15 -3.47 0.25 -5.10
C GLN A 15 -3.75 1.14 -3.87
N GLN A 16 -2.69 1.72 -3.29
CA GLN A 16 -2.80 2.52 -2.07
C GLN A 16 -3.44 3.89 -2.33
N GLY A 17 -2.87 4.67 -3.25
CA GLY A 17 -3.40 6.00 -3.57
C GLY A 17 -4.84 5.96 -4.07
N GLY A 18 -5.23 4.92 -4.83
CA GLY A 18 -6.62 4.72 -5.24
C GLY A 18 -7.56 4.46 -4.06
N ALA A 19 -7.12 3.67 -3.08
CA ALA A 19 -7.92 3.44 -1.86
C ALA A 19 -8.06 4.70 -1.00
N VAL A 20 -6.98 5.47 -0.84
CA VAL A 20 -7.01 6.76 -0.12
C VAL A 20 -7.90 7.77 -0.84
N THR A 21 -7.83 7.85 -2.17
CA THR A 21 -8.68 8.72 -2.99
C THR A 21 -10.15 8.39 -2.77
N ARG A 22 -10.54 7.12 -2.87
CA ARG A 22 -11.93 6.69 -2.63
C ARG A 22 -12.40 7.04 -1.22
N ALA A 23 -11.61 6.75 -0.20
CA ALA A 23 -11.96 7.05 1.19
C ALA A 23 -12.13 8.56 1.44
N LEU A 24 -11.30 9.41 0.83
CA LEU A 24 -11.47 10.87 0.90
C LEU A 24 -12.75 11.35 0.21
N LEU A 25 -13.10 10.78 -0.94
CA LEU A 25 -14.36 11.09 -1.64
C LEU A 25 -15.59 10.67 -0.83
N GLU A 26 -15.55 9.47 -0.23
CA GLU A 26 -16.61 8.97 0.66
C GLU A 26 -16.79 9.86 1.91
N ALA A 27 -15.69 10.44 2.40
CA ALA A 27 -15.70 11.44 3.46
C ALA A 27 -16.11 12.86 2.99
N GLY A 28 -16.53 13.02 1.73
CA GLY A 28 -16.98 14.29 1.17
C GLY A 28 -15.87 15.32 0.96
N ARG A 29 -14.61 14.90 0.84
CA ARG A 29 -13.46 15.80 0.66
C ARG A 29 -13.10 15.98 -0.81
N GLY A 30 -12.60 17.17 -1.15
CA GLY A 30 -12.12 17.48 -2.49
C GLY A 30 -10.74 16.86 -2.73
N VAL A 31 -10.59 16.06 -3.78
CA VAL A 31 -9.34 15.35 -4.09
C VAL A 31 -8.76 15.79 -5.43
N ARG A 32 -7.44 15.97 -5.45
CA ARG A 32 -6.62 16.08 -6.65
C ARG A 32 -5.74 14.84 -6.78
N ALA A 33 -5.75 14.20 -7.94
CA ALA A 33 -4.87 13.07 -8.25
C ALA A 33 -3.73 13.53 -9.14
N PHE A 34 -2.48 13.23 -8.73
CA PHE A 34 -1.32 13.43 -9.60
C PHE A 34 -1.17 12.24 -10.55
N VAL A 35 -1.26 12.49 -11.85
CA VAL A 35 -1.25 11.44 -12.89
C VAL A 35 -0.26 11.78 -13.99
N ARG A 36 0.40 10.76 -14.55
CA ARG A 36 1.28 10.91 -15.72
C ARG A 36 0.49 10.99 -17.02
N ASP A 37 -0.47 10.08 -17.19
CA ASP A 37 -1.33 10.01 -18.36
C ASP A 37 -2.81 10.23 -17.98
N PRO A 38 -3.39 11.39 -18.32
CA PRO A 38 -4.79 11.69 -18.04
C PRO A 38 -5.76 10.88 -18.91
N TYR A 39 -5.30 10.25 -19.99
CA TYR A 39 -6.13 9.48 -20.92
C TYR A 39 -6.17 7.99 -20.61
N SER A 40 -5.40 7.53 -19.62
CA SER A 40 -5.51 6.16 -19.12
C SER A 40 -6.90 5.89 -18.53
N GLU A 41 -7.40 4.66 -18.68
CA GLU A 41 -8.74 4.29 -18.18
C GLU A 41 -8.89 4.55 -16.67
N LYS A 42 -7.83 4.34 -15.90
CA LYS A 42 -7.83 4.64 -14.46
C LYS A 42 -7.92 6.15 -14.18
N ALA A 43 -7.22 7.00 -14.93
CA ALA A 43 -7.31 8.45 -14.76
C ALA A 43 -8.69 8.98 -15.17
N LYS A 44 -9.27 8.45 -16.26
CA LYS A 44 -10.65 8.75 -16.67
C LYS A 44 -11.67 8.36 -15.61
N SER A 45 -11.51 7.17 -14.99
CA SER A 45 -12.37 6.73 -13.88
C SER A 45 -12.30 7.69 -12.70
N LEU A 46 -11.09 8.10 -12.28
CA LEU A 46 -10.92 9.09 -11.20
C LEU A 46 -11.63 10.41 -11.54
N ALA A 47 -11.49 10.91 -12.77
CA ALA A 47 -12.16 12.13 -13.20
C ALA A 47 -13.69 11.99 -13.22
N ALA A 48 -14.21 10.82 -13.62
CA ALA A 48 -15.64 10.51 -13.60
C ALA A 48 -16.19 10.48 -12.16
N ASP A 49 -15.38 10.07 -11.18
CA ASP A 49 -15.70 10.10 -9.75
C ASP A 49 -15.57 11.51 -9.12
N GLY A 50 -15.29 12.54 -9.93
CA GLY A 50 -15.19 13.93 -9.49
C GLY A 50 -13.81 14.33 -8.96
N VAL A 51 -12.78 13.50 -9.16
CA VAL A 51 -11.40 13.83 -8.78
C VAL A 51 -10.79 14.81 -9.79
N SER A 52 -10.17 15.88 -9.28
CA SER A 52 -9.40 16.80 -10.14
C SER A 52 -8.09 16.14 -10.56
N LEU A 53 -7.77 16.13 -11.86
CA LEU A 53 -6.49 15.60 -12.32
C LEU A 53 -5.43 16.70 -12.39
N ALA A 54 -4.26 16.44 -11.81
CA ALA A 54 -3.05 17.21 -12.05
C ALA A 54 -2.07 16.36 -12.85
N VAL A 55 -1.79 16.79 -14.08
CA VAL A 55 -0.92 16.06 -14.99
C VAL A 55 0.52 16.50 -14.76
N GLY A 56 1.41 15.53 -14.58
CA GLY A 56 2.83 15.81 -14.36
C GLY A 56 3.68 14.56 -14.23
N ASP A 57 4.97 14.78 -13.99
CA ASP A 57 5.97 13.74 -13.80
C ASP A 57 6.70 13.95 -12.46
N LEU A 58 6.99 12.86 -11.75
CA LEU A 58 7.69 12.94 -10.46
C LEU A 58 9.17 13.32 -10.59
N PHE A 59 9.72 13.32 -11.80
CA PHE A 59 11.04 13.87 -12.14
C PHE A 59 10.96 15.33 -12.62
N ASP A 60 9.76 15.89 -12.78
CA ASP A 60 9.56 17.31 -13.10
C ASP A 60 9.05 18.06 -11.86
N ARG A 61 9.97 18.68 -11.13
CA ARG A 61 9.67 19.48 -9.93
C ARG A 61 8.63 20.56 -10.17
N ALA A 62 8.64 21.23 -11.33
CA ALA A 62 7.69 22.30 -11.62
C ALA A 62 6.25 21.76 -11.72
N SER A 63 6.08 20.56 -12.27
CA SER A 63 4.78 19.89 -12.32
C SER A 63 4.26 19.49 -10.95
N ILE A 64 5.14 19.03 -10.05
CA ILE A 64 4.81 18.70 -8.65
C ILE A 64 4.38 19.97 -7.91
N ASP A 65 5.15 21.06 -8.02
CA ASP A 65 4.82 22.34 -7.39
C ASP A 65 3.48 22.90 -7.89
N LEU A 66 3.19 22.77 -9.19
CA LEU A 66 1.89 23.16 -9.75
C LEU A 66 0.74 22.34 -9.15
N ALA A 67 0.93 21.03 -8.97
CA ALA A 67 -0.06 20.16 -8.37
C ALA A 67 -0.31 20.45 -6.88
N MET A 68 0.68 20.99 -6.16
CA MET A 68 0.59 21.35 -4.74
C MET A 68 -0.17 22.66 -4.46
N LYS A 69 -0.40 23.50 -5.46
CA LYS A 69 -1.04 24.82 -5.24
C LYS A 69 -2.43 24.68 -4.63
N GLY A 70 -2.61 25.34 -3.48
CA GLY A 70 -3.89 25.39 -2.75
C GLY A 70 -4.25 24.10 -2.01
N ILE A 71 -3.32 23.14 -1.92
CA ILE A 71 -3.53 21.86 -1.24
C ILE A 71 -3.21 22.00 0.24
N ARG A 72 -4.09 21.47 1.10
CA ARG A 72 -3.89 21.41 2.55
C ARG A 72 -3.12 20.17 2.97
N GLY A 73 -3.45 19.00 2.41
CA GLY A 73 -2.87 17.72 2.81
C GLY A 73 -2.41 16.89 1.62
N VAL A 74 -1.32 16.13 1.80
CA VAL A 74 -0.71 15.31 0.75
C VAL A 74 -0.59 13.88 1.20
N PHE A 75 -1.11 12.94 0.41
CA PHE A 75 -0.74 11.53 0.50
C PHE A 75 0.39 11.22 -0.48
N SER A 76 1.54 10.80 0.04
CA SER A 76 2.74 10.48 -0.72
C SER A 76 2.99 8.98 -0.71
N VAL A 77 2.96 8.38 -1.90
CA VAL A 77 3.40 7.00 -2.14
C VAL A 77 4.06 6.94 -3.51
N GLN A 78 5.23 6.32 -3.59
CA GLN A 78 5.96 6.12 -4.84
C GLN A 78 5.66 4.71 -5.38
N THR A 79 5.87 4.55 -6.69
CA THR A 79 5.94 3.19 -7.24
C THR A 79 7.22 2.55 -6.72
N SER A 80 7.15 1.29 -6.31
CA SER A 80 8.30 0.56 -5.77
C SER A 80 9.26 0.14 -6.89
N SER A 81 10.57 0.15 -6.62
CA SER A 81 11.61 -0.25 -7.59
C SER A 81 11.47 -1.66 -8.17
N PRO A 82 10.94 -2.69 -7.45
CA PRO A 82 10.82 -4.03 -8.00
C PRO A 82 9.82 -4.15 -9.16
N SER A 83 8.99 -3.12 -9.38
CA SER A 83 8.19 -3.00 -10.61
C SER A 83 9.04 -2.95 -11.88
N GLY A 84 10.33 -2.66 -11.77
CA GLY A 84 11.27 -2.47 -12.88
C GLY A 84 11.11 -1.12 -13.57
N LEU A 85 10.21 -0.26 -13.09
CA LEU A 85 9.93 1.05 -13.69
C LEU A 85 10.89 2.16 -13.21
N LEU A 86 11.61 1.92 -12.11
CA LEU A 86 12.49 2.88 -11.45
C LEU A 86 13.50 2.15 -10.54
N THR A 87 14.65 2.78 -10.34
CA THR A 87 15.67 2.31 -9.39
C THR A 87 15.35 2.72 -7.96
N ASP A 88 16.01 2.11 -6.97
CA ASP A 88 15.86 2.52 -5.55
C ASP A 88 16.24 3.99 -5.33
N GLU A 89 17.27 4.48 -6.02
CA GLU A 89 17.67 5.90 -5.94
C GLU A 89 16.64 6.83 -6.55
N GLN A 90 16.01 6.43 -7.65
CA GLN A 90 14.92 7.20 -8.26
C GLN A 90 13.69 7.22 -7.36
N GLU A 91 13.37 6.13 -6.65
CA GLU A 91 12.30 6.14 -5.64
C GLU A 91 12.58 7.18 -4.54
N VAL A 92 13.82 7.21 -4.04
CA VAL A 92 14.25 8.18 -3.03
C VAL A 92 14.17 9.61 -3.58
N GLU A 93 14.65 9.86 -4.79
CA GLU A 93 14.57 11.18 -5.44
C GLU A 93 13.13 11.67 -5.56
N GLN A 94 12.21 10.81 -6.01
CA GLN A 94 10.79 11.15 -6.12
C GLN A 94 10.18 11.46 -4.74
N GLY A 95 10.50 10.66 -3.72
CA GLY A 95 10.02 10.89 -2.35
C GLY A 95 10.49 12.23 -1.78
N LYS A 96 11.76 12.57 -1.97
CA LYS A 96 12.33 13.85 -1.56
C LYS A 96 11.70 15.03 -2.30
N SER A 97 11.55 14.90 -3.63
CA SER A 97 10.97 15.96 -4.47
C SER A 97 9.54 16.31 -4.06
N VAL A 98 8.71 15.29 -3.76
CA VAL A 98 7.35 15.50 -3.23
C VAL A 98 7.38 16.21 -1.87
N ALA A 99 8.27 15.80 -0.97
CA ALA A 99 8.36 16.37 0.37
C ALA A 99 8.85 17.84 0.34
N ASP A 100 9.85 18.15 -0.48
CA ASP A 100 10.35 19.52 -0.67
C ASP A 100 9.30 20.43 -1.29
N SER A 101 8.53 19.90 -2.23
CA SER A 101 7.41 20.62 -2.86
C SER A 101 6.31 20.92 -1.84
N ALA A 102 6.00 19.96 -0.97
CA ALA A 102 5.04 20.14 0.11
C ALA A 102 5.47 21.27 1.06
N VAL A 103 6.74 21.31 1.48
CA VAL A 103 7.31 22.40 2.28
C VAL A 103 7.20 23.74 1.55
N SER A 104 7.63 23.78 0.29
CA SER A 104 7.70 25.01 -0.50
C SER A 104 6.33 25.63 -0.80
N ASN A 105 5.27 24.80 -0.83
CA ASN A 105 3.89 25.23 -1.06
C ASN A 105 3.07 25.38 0.22
N GLY A 106 3.70 25.22 1.40
CA GLY A 106 3.03 25.40 2.70
C GLY A 106 1.93 24.37 2.98
N VAL A 107 2.11 23.13 2.51
CA VAL A 107 1.20 22.02 2.82
C VAL A 107 1.16 21.82 4.34
N ALA A 108 -0.04 21.73 4.90
CA ALA A 108 -0.25 21.64 6.33
C ALA A 108 -0.04 20.22 6.89
N HIS A 109 -0.17 19.18 6.07
CA HIS A 109 0.04 17.79 6.48
C HIS A 109 0.57 16.93 5.33
N LEU A 110 1.71 16.27 5.53
CA LEU A 110 2.22 15.24 4.65
C LEU A 110 2.05 13.86 5.29
N VAL A 111 1.26 12.98 4.68
CA VAL A 111 1.18 11.56 5.06
C VAL A 111 2.02 10.77 4.08
N TYR A 112 3.10 10.17 4.58
CA TYR A 112 4.00 9.35 3.78
C TYR A 112 3.75 7.86 4.04
N SER A 113 3.40 7.12 2.99
CA SER A 113 3.25 5.67 3.07
C SER A 113 4.59 4.98 2.83
N SER A 114 5.16 4.46 3.91
CA SER A 114 6.37 3.65 3.94
C SER A 114 6.02 2.15 3.86
N THR A 115 6.65 1.31 4.68
CA THR A 115 6.46 -0.15 4.76
C THR A 115 6.75 -0.63 6.18
N GLY A 116 6.10 -1.72 6.62
CA GLY A 116 6.39 -2.34 7.92
C GLY A 116 7.83 -2.85 8.09
N ALA A 117 8.62 -2.93 7.01
CA ALA A 117 10.05 -3.25 7.08
C ALA A 117 10.93 -2.06 7.47
N ALA A 118 10.44 -0.83 7.30
CA ALA A 118 11.25 0.38 7.42
C ALA A 118 11.59 0.70 8.88
N GLY A 119 12.75 1.34 9.08
CA GLY A 119 13.23 1.70 10.43
C GLY A 119 13.70 0.53 11.29
N LYS A 120 13.84 -0.69 10.72
CA LYS A 120 14.31 -1.90 11.41
C LYS A 120 15.77 -2.25 11.10
N GLY A 121 16.54 -1.29 10.61
CA GLY A 121 17.91 -1.48 10.11
C GLY A 121 17.96 -1.83 8.63
N HIS A 122 19.16 -2.09 8.12
CA HIS A 122 19.37 -2.41 6.70
C HIS A 122 18.80 -3.80 6.39
N THR A 123 17.84 -3.85 5.46
CA THR A 123 17.12 -5.09 5.10
C THR A 123 17.81 -5.86 3.98
N GLY A 124 18.66 -5.21 3.18
CA GLY A 124 19.26 -5.79 1.98
C GLY A 124 18.27 -5.92 0.82
N MET A 125 17.07 -5.35 0.96
CA MET A 125 16.05 -5.21 -0.07
C MET A 125 15.90 -3.72 -0.38
N GLY A 126 16.41 -3.31 -1.54
CA GLY A 126 16.54 -1.89 -1.92
C GLY A 126 15.25 -1.09 -1.76
N HIS A 127 14.11 -1.67 -2.09
CA HIS A 127 12.79 -1.03 -2.00
C HIS A 127 12.22 -0.85 -0.58
N PHE A 128 12.81 -1.50 0.43
CA PHE A 128 12.51 -1.25 1.85
C PHE A 128 13.49 -0.22 2.43
N ASP A 129 14.76 -0.32 2.02
CA ASP A 129 15.81 0.59 2.45
C ASP A 129 15.60 2.01 1.85
N SER A 130 15.09 2.11 0.62
CA SER A 130 14.68 3.36 -0.02
C SER A 130 13.62 4.10 0.80
N LYS A 131 12.59 3.38 1.26
CA LYS A 131 11.51 3.94 2.09
C LYS A 131 12.03 4.43 3.44
N SER A 132 12.95 3.69 4.08
CA SER A 132 13.61 4.15 5.30
C SER A 132 14.38 5.46 5.09
N ARG A 133 15.09 5.60 3.97
CA ARG A 133 15.79 6.84 3.60
C ARG A 133 14.84 8.01 3.33
N ILE A 134 13.68 7.74 2.73
CA ILE A 134 12.64 8.76 2.53
C ILE A 134 12.05 9.16 3.88
N GLU A 135 11.75 8.21 4.79
CA GLU A 135 11.27 8.55 6.13
C GLU A 135 12.25 9.47 6.87
N ASP A 136 13.54 9.14 6.87
CA ASP A 136 14.58 9.95 7.53
C ASP A 136 14.63 11.36 6.94
N TYR A 137 14.50 11.47 5.61
CA TYR A 137 14.46 12.76 4.93
C TYR A 137 13.23 13.57 5.32
N VAL A 138 12.04 12.98 5.22
CA VAL A 138 10.78 13.69 5.51
C VAL A 138 10.75 14.14 6.98
N ARG A 139 11.25 13.31 7.91
CA ARG A 139 11.36 13.70 9.33
C ARG A 139 12.31 14.87 9.59
N SER A 140 13.26 15.14 8.69
CA SER A 140 14.19 16.27 8.80
C SER A 140 13.60 17.60 8.35
N LEU A 141 12.45 17.58 7.66
CA LEU A 141 11.84 18.76 7.07
C LEU A 141 10.93 19.50 8.05
N PRO A 142 10.78 20.84 7.91
CA PRO A 142 9.91 21.64 8.76
C PRO A 142 8.43 21.56 8.31
N ILE A 143 7.89 20.34 8.19
CA ILE A 143 6.49 20.08 7.81
C ILE A 143 5.87 19.05 8.73
N ALA A 144 4.63 19.29 9.15
CA ALA A 144 3.85 18.33 9.90
C ALA A 144 3.68 17.06 9.06
N THR A 145 4.24 15.95 9.54
CA THR A 145 4.29 14.68 8.80
C THR A 145 3.73 13.56 9.66
N THR A 146 2.93 12.67 9.08
CA THR A 146 2.67 11.34 9.63
C THR A 146 3.26 10.29 8.70
N ILE A 147 3.95 9.29 9.27
CA ILE A 147 4.45 8.14 8.50
C ILE A 147 3.54 6.96 8.79
N THR A 148 3.00 6.34 7.76
CA THR A 148 2.26 5.08 7.89
C THR A 148 3.06 3.93 7.31
N ARG A 149 3.07 2.81 8.01
CA ARG A 149 3.82 1.59 7.66
C ARG A 149 2.85 0.43 7.55
N PRO A 150 2.27 0.21 6.37
CA PRO A 150 1.31 -0.86 6.23
C PRO A 150 1.98 -2.23 6.20
N ALA A 151 1.26 -3.21 6.74
CA ALA A 151 1.55 -4.63 6.59
C ALA A 151 1.24 -5.11 5.15
N SER A 152 1.45 -6.40 4.88
CA SER A 152 1.16 -6.98 3.56
C SER A 152 -0.31 -6.82 3.18
N PHE A 153 -0.58 -6.43 1.93
CA PHE A 153 -1.95 -6.23 1.47
C PHE A 153 -2.63 -7.56 1.18
N MET A 154 -3.89 -7.71 1.59
CA MET A 154 -4.68 -8.91 1.28
C MET A 154 -4.78 -9.15 -0.25
N GLU A 155 -4.83 -8.06 -1.00
CA GLU A 155 -4.86 -8.03 -2.47
C GLU A 155 -3.66 -8.72 -3.11
N MET A 156 -2.49 -8.72 -2.46
CA MET A 156 -1.28 -9.37 -3.00
C MET A 156 -1.44 -10.90 -3.11
N MET A 157 -2.30 -11.50 -2.28
CA MET A 157 -2.58 -12.94 -2.35
C MET A 157 -3.37 -13.32 -3.60
N MET A 158 -4.03 -12.36 -4.24
CA MET A 158 -4.83 -12.59 -5.45
C MET A 158 -4.01 -12.42 -6.74
N LEU A 159 -2.72 -12.09 -6.62
CA LEU A 159 -1.86 -11.91 -7.78
C LEU A 159 -1.72 -13.22 -8.58
N PRO A 160 -1.44 -13.14 -9.90
CA PRO A 160 -1.16 -14.31 -10.72
C PRO A 160 -0.06 -15.20 -10.14
N GLY A 161 -0.15 -16.51 -10.40
CA GLY A 161 0.85 -17.49 -9.98
C GLY A 161 0.84 -17.90 -8.50
N MET A 162 -0.11 -17.45 -7.67
CA MET A 162 -0.24 -17.93 -6.28
C MET A 162 -0.93 -19.30 -6.15
N GLY A 163 -1.51 -19.83 -7.23
CA GLY A 163 -2.05 -21.21 -7.28
C GLY A 163 -3.48 -21.43 -6.75
N LEU A 164 -4.24 -20.36 -6.49
CA LEU A 164 -5.67 -20.47 -6.12
C LEU A 164 -6.49 -21.24 -7.19
N ASN A 165 -6.18 -21.02 -8.46
CA ASN A 165 -6.77 -21.71 -9.60
C ASN A 165 -6.48 -23.22 -9.64
N THR A 166 -5.38 -23.69 -9.05
CA THR A 166 -4.99 -25.11 -9.01
C THR A 166 -5.39 -25.82 -7.72
N GLY A 167 -5.99 -25.10 -6.76
CA GLY A 167 -6.34 -25.63 -5.44
C GLY A 167 -5.15 -25.75 -4.48
N VAL A 168 -4.01 -25.14 -4.81
CA VAL A 168 -2.84 -25.04 -3.92
C VAL A 168 -2.41 -23.59 -3.84
N PHE A 169 -2.72 -22.92 -2.74
CA PHE A 169 -2.25 -21.57 -2.50
C PHE A 169 -0.81 -21.58 -1.98
N THR A 170 0.11 -20.90 -2.67
CA THR A 170 1.53 -20.86 -2.33
C THR A 170 1.97 -19.48 -1.88
N TYR A 171 2.63 -19.38 -0.71
CA TYR A 171 3.06 -18.09 -0.14
C TYR A 171 4.29 -18.19 0.78
N PHE A 172 4.67 -17.08 1.41
CA PHE A 172 5.97 -16.94 2.10
C PHE A 172 6.09 -17.65 3.45
N MET A 173 5.01 -17.73 4.21
CA MET A 173 5.07 -18.11 5.63
C MET A 173 5.22 -19.63 5.81
N ARG A 174 5.81 -20.05 6.92
CA ARG A 174 5.59 -21.43 7.40
C ARG A 174 4.11 -21.61 7.78
N PRO A 175 3.54 -22.82 7.72
CA PRO A 175 2.11 -23.02 7.96
C PRO A 175 1.59 -22.46 9.30
N ASP A 176 2.41 -22.54 10.35
CA ASP A 176 2.08 -22.08 11.71
C ASP A 176 2.67 -20.71 12.06
N GLN A 177 3.37 -20.06 11.13
CA GLN A 177 3.96 -18.75 11.35
C GLN A 177 2.91 -17.66 11.11
N SER A 178 2.74 -16.77 12.09
CA SER A 178 1.86 -15.60 11.96
C SER A 178 2.53 -14.49 11.14
N MET A 179 1.74 -13.82 10.31
CA MET A 179 2.07 -12.56 9.66
C MET A 179 0.85 -11.65 9.69
N GLN A 180 1.11 -10.35 9.75
CA GLN A 180 0.07 -9.33 9.71
C GLN A 180 -0.32 -8.95 8.29
N MET A 181 -1.61 -8.71 8.08
CA MET A 181 -2.16 -8.29 6.80
C MET A 181 -3.18 -7.17 6.96
N ILE A 182 -3.32 -6.34 5.93
CA ILE A 182 -4.31 -5.27 5.86
C ILE A 182 -5.04 -5.29 4.53
N ALA A 183 -6.35 -5.02 4.53
CA ALA A 183 -7.10 -4.77 3.31
C ALA A 183 -6.80 -3.34 2.82
N LEU A 184 -6.63 -3.14 1.51
CA LEU A 184 -6.45 -1.77 0.98
C LEU A 184 -7.62 -0.85 1.31
N HIS A 185 -8.83 -1.41 1.43
CA HIS A 185 -10.01 -0.67 1.89
C HIS A 185 -9.75 0.04 3.24
N ASP A 186 -9.26 -0.70 4.25
CA ASP A 186 -9.00 -0.15 5.57
C ASP A 186 -7.77 0.77 5.56
N LEU A 187 -6.74 0.42 4.80
CA LEU A 187 -5.59 1.31 4.58
C LEU A 187 -6.02 2.68 4.04
N GLY A 188 -6.90 2.69 3.04
CA GLY A 188 -7.44 3.91 2.45
C GLY A 188 -8.20 4.74 3.48
N ARG A 189 -9.09 4.09 4.22
CA ARG A 189 -9.92 4.70 5.27
C ARG A 189 -9.08 5.33 6.38
N ILE A 190 -8.09 4.61 6.90
CA ILE A 190 -7.18 5.09 7.96
C ILE A 190 -6.37 6.29 7.47
N ASN A 191 -5.73 6.20 6.30
CA ASN A 191 -4.90 7.30 5.79
C ASN A 191 -5.73 8.54 5.45
N ALA A 192 -6.98 8.39 4.98
CA ALA A 192 -7.89 9.51 4.77
C ALA A 192 -8.24 10.23 6.09
N GLN A 193 -8.52 9.48 7.16
CA GLN A 193 -8.74 10.05 8.50
C GLN A 193 -7.48 10.77 9.01
N ILE A 194 -6.31 10.15 8.88
CA ILE A 194 -5.02 10.75 9.27
C ILE A 194 -4.80 12.07 8.54
N LEU A 195 -5.00 12.11 7.22
CA LEU A 195 -4.86 13.32 6.41
C LEU A 195 -5.74 14.47 6.91
N CYS A 196 -6.97 14.16 7.32
CA CYS A 196 -7.94 15.14 7.77
C CYS A 196 -7.65 15.73 9.15
N GLU A 197 -6.82 15.07 9.97
CA GLU A 197 -6.61 15.40 11.38
C GLU A 197 -5.12 15.58 11.75
N PRO A 198 -4.40 16.54 11.13
CA PRO A 198 -2.99 16.78 11.43
C PRO A 198 -2.71 17.10 12.90
N GLY A 199 -3.65 17.72 13.61
CA GLY A 199 -3.48 18.05 15.03
C GLY A 199 -3.37 16.84 15.96
N ILE A 200 -3.81 15.66 15.50
CA ILE A 200 -3.72 14.41 16.26
C ILE A 200 -2.51 13.58 15.82
N TYR A 201 -2.32 13.43 14.51
CA TYR A 201 -1.40 12.41 13.98
C TYR A 201 -0.03 12.93 13.59
N ALA A 202 0.16 14.24 13.38
CA ALA A 202 1.46 14.78 12.99
C ALA A 202 2.55 14.44 14.00
N GLY A 203 3.71 14.01 13.49
CA GLY A 203 4.86 13.53 14.26
C GLY A 203 4.83 12.03 14.57
N GLN A 204 3.74 11.33 14.26
CA GLN A 204 3.61 9.90 14.54
C GLN A 204 4.16 9.01 13.41
N VAL A 205 4.59 7.82 13.80
CA VAL A 205 4.87 6.69 12.91
C VAL A 205 3.92 5.57 13.31
N ILE A 206 3.04 5.15 12.40
CA ILE A 206 1.95 4.23 12.70
C ILE A 206 2.07 2.99 11.82
N GLU A 207 2.28 1.83 12.45
CA GLU A 207 2.22 0.52 11.80
C GLU A 207 0.75 0.15 11.57
N LEU A 208 0.37 -0.24 10.34
CA LEU A 208 -1.02 -0.50 9.98
C LEU A 208 -1.23 -1.98 9.64
N SER A 209 -2.10 -2.65 10.39
CA SER A 209 -2.57 -4.01 10.11
C SER A 209 -4.04 -4.15 10.46
N GLY A 210 -4.73 -5.07 9.80
CA GLY A 210 -6.11 -5.46 10.11
C GLY A 210 -6.25 -6.84 10.74
N GLN A 211 -5.25 -7.72 10.63
CA GLN A 211 -5.34 -9.08 11.13
C GLN A 211 -3.96 -9.75 11.24
N ASP A 212 -3.77 -10.59 12.26
CA ASP A 212 -2.74 -11.63 12.31
C ASP A 212 -3.27 -12.92 11.64
N ILE A 213 -2.47 -13.54 10.76
CA ILE A 213 -2.88 -14.72 10.01
C ILE A 213 -1.73 -15.71 9.80
N THR A 214 -2.02 -17.00 9.89
CA THR A 214 -1.08 -18.09 9.58
C THR A 214 -1.36 -18.71 8.21
N GLY A 215 -0.43 -19.52 7.70
CA GLY A 215 -0.68 -20.31 6.49
C GLY A 215 -1.87 -21.27 6.62
N LYS A 216 -2.12 -21.82 7.82
CA LYS A 216 -3.30 -22.66 8.10
C LYS A 216 -4.60 -21.84 8.05
N ASP A 217 -4.61 -20.66 8.65
CA ASP A 217 -5.78 -19.76 8.59
C ASP A 217 -6.11 -19.35 7.15
N LEU A 218 -5.08 -19.12 6.31
CA LEU A 218 -5.25 -18.85 4.87
C LEU A 218 -5.90 -20.04 4.15
N GLN A 219 -5.40 -21.26 4.38
CA GLN A 219 -5.99 -22.47 3.82
C GLN A 219 -7.47 -22.60 4.21
N ASP A 220 -7.81 -22.40 5.48
CA ASP A 220 -9.18 -22.55 5.97
C ASP A 220 -10.10 -21.48 5.39
N ALA A 221 -9.67 -20.21 5.39
CA ALA A 221 -10.43 -19.10 4.84
C ALA A 221 -10.68 -19.25 3.33
N PHE A 222 -9.65 -19.61 2.55
CA PHE A 222 -9.79 -19.83 1.11
C PHE A 222 -10.63 -21.07 0.80
N SER A 223 -10.46 -22.16 1.55
CA SER A 223 -11.27 -23.37 1.34
C SER A 223 -12.75 -23.10 1.61
N HIS A 224 -13.05 -22.37 2.69
CA HIS A 224 -14.40 -21.96 3.03
C HIS A 224 -15.00 -21.07 1.94
N ALA A 225 -14.29 -20.02 1.52
CA ALA A 225 -14.78 -19.07 0.52
C ALA A 225 -14.95 -19.71 -0.87
N ALA A 226 -14.09 -20.66 -1.25
CA ALA A 226 -14.17 -21.35 -2.53
C ALA A 226 -15.21 -22.48 -2.56
N GLY A 227 -15.70 -22.93 -1.40
CA GLY A 227 -16.58 -24.10 -1.30
C GLY A 227 -15.92 -25.43 -1.68
N ARG A 228 -14.58 -25.46 -1.76
CA ARG A 228 -13.75 -26.64 -2.07
C ARG A 228 -12.40 -26.54 -1.37
N PRO A 229 -11.70 -27.66 -1.13
CA PRO A 229 -10.38 -27.62 -0.51
C PRO A 229 -9.38 -26.79 -1.34
N ILE A 230 -8.67 -25.89 -0.65
CA ILE A 230 -7.51 -25.15 -1.15
C ILE A 230 -6.38 -25.36 -0.14
N ARG A 231 -5.34 -26.10 -0.52
CA ARG A 231 -4.23 -26.42 0.37
C ARG A 231 -3.24 -25.25 0.44
N TYR A 232 -2.78 -24.90 1.63
CA TYR A 232 -1.65 -23.97 1.78
C TYR A 232 -0.33 -24.70 1.56
N GLN A 233 0.58 -24.05 0.84
CA GLN A 233 1.95 -24.47 0.67
C GLN A 233 2.89 -23.26 0.81
N ARG A 234 4.06 -23.47 1.41
CA ARG A 234 5.13 -22.46 1.37
C ARG A 234 5.83 -22.50 0.02
N PHE A 235 6.34 -21.38 -0.47
CA PHE A 235 7.29 -21.39 -1.59
C PHE A 235 8.38 -22.45 -1.39
N SER A 236 8.61 -23.28 -2.41
CA SER A 236 9.54 -24.39 -2.32
C SER A 236 10.99 -23.91 -2.39
N GLU A 237 11.91 -24.68 -1.82
CA GLU A 237 13.34 -24.34 -1.86
C GLU A 237 13.85 -24.24 -3.31
N GLU A 238 13.33 -25.06 -4.23
CA GLU A 238 13.66 -24.98 -5.65
C GLU A 238 13.29 -23.60 -6.22
N LEU A 239 12.06 -23.14 -5.98
CA LEU A 239 11.60 -21.84 -6.46
C LEU A 239 12.38 -20.69 -5.82
N LEU A 240 12.68 -20.78 -4.53
CA LEU A 240 13.50 -19.78 -3.84
C LEU A 240 14.94 -19.78 -4.35
N SER A 241 15.49 -20.93 -4.76
CA SER A 241 16.83 -21.00 -5.35
C SER A 241 16.93 -20.35 -6.73
N GLU A 242 15.82 -20.33 -7.48
CA GLU A 242 15.74 -19.76 -8.83
C GLU A 242 15.29 -18.29 -8.84
N ASN A 243 14.79 -17.77 -7.71
CA ASN A 243 14.27 -16.41 -7.60
C ASN A 243 14.84 -15.68 -6.38
N ASP A 244 15.91 -14.91 -6.60
CA ASP A 244 16.62 -14.16 -5.56
C ASP A 244 15.72 -13.18 -4.80
N PHE A 245 14.76 -12.55 -5.48
CA PHE A 245 13.82 -11.64 -4.84
C PHE A 245 12.93 -12.38 -3.82
N LEU A 246 12.30 -13.48 -4.24
CA LEU A 246 11.47 -14.29 -3.34
C LEU A 246 12.28 -14.89 -2.21
N LYS A 247 13.52 -15.34 -2.47
CA LYS A 247 14.43 -15.87 -1.45
C LYS A 247 14.72 -14.86 -0.35
N ARG A 248 15.12 -13.64 -0.72
CA ARG A 248 15.42 -12.58 0.26
C ARG A 248 14.19 -12.15 1.03
N LEU A 249 13.06 -11.96 0.34
CA LEU A 249 11.80 -11.59 0.99
C LEU A 249 11.34 -12.69 1.96
N THR A 250 11.47 -13.96 1.60
CA THR A 250 11.16 -15.10 2.47
C THR A 250 12.05 -15.11 3.73
N ALA A 251 13.35 -14.80 3.60
CA ALA A 251 14.25 -14.69 4.74
C ALA A 251 13.85 -13.55 5.70
N LEU A 252 13.36 -12.42 5.17
CA LEU A 252 12.82 -11.32 5.98
C LEU A 252 11.48 -11.68 6.66
N VAL A 253 10.67 -12.55 6.05
CA VAL A 253 9.49 -13.10 6.71
C VAL A 253 9.92 -14.00 7.86
N ASP A 254 10.87 -14.92 7.62
CA ASP A 254 11.38 -15.87 8.62
C ASP A 254 12.00 -15.19 9.85
N ASN A 255 12.71 -14.08 9.66
CA ASN A 255 13.36 -13.37 10.76
C ASN A 255 12.45 -12.31 11.44
N GLY A 256 11.20 -12.19 10.99
CA GLY A 256 10.19 -11.31 11.60
C GLY A 256 10.23 -9.85 11.15
N VAL A 257 11.17 -9.43 10.28
CA VAL A 257 11.27 -8.03 9.82
C VAL A 257 9.98 -7.59 9.12
N VAL A 258 9.39 -8.46 8.29
CA VAL A 258 8.12 -8.20 7.58
C VAL A 258 6.92 -8.96 8.16
N ALA A 259 7.05 -9.59 9.34
CA ALA A 259 5.94 -10.28 9.98
C ALA A 259 4.83 -9.30 10.45
N GLY A 260 5.18 -8.03 10.64
CA GLY A 260 4.32 -6.97 11.16
C GLY A 260 4.26 -6.94 12.69
N ILE A 261 4.09 -5.74 13.23
CA ILE A 261 4.17 -5.44 14.67
C ILE A 261 3.08 -4.44 15.12
N ALA A 262 2.07 -4.22 14.27
CA ALA A 262 1.01 -3.27 14.57
C ALA A 262 0.15 -3.75 15.75
N ASP A 263 -0.21 -2.83 16.64
CA ASP A 263 -1.20 -3.05 17.68
C ASP A 263 -2.60 -2.94 17.06
N ILE A 264 -3.10 -4.05 16.52
CA ILE A 264 -4.40 -4.11 15.83
C ILE A 264 -5.54 -3.67 16.76
N ALA A 265 -5.48 -4.03 18.05
CA ALA A 265 -6.51 -3.64 19.00
C ALA A 265 -6.52 -2.12 19.25
N ALA A 266 -5.36 -1.46 19.28
CA ALA A 266 -5.28 0.00 19.34
C ALA A 266 -5.80 0.63 18.05
N LEU A 267 -5.41 0.11 16.88
CA LEU A 267 -5.91 0.60 15.60
C LEU A 267 -7.43 0.48 15.49
N GLU A 268 -8.02 -0.60 15.98
CA GLU A 268 -9.48 -0.77 15.96
C GLU A 268 -10.23 0.15 16.93
N ARG A 269 -9.62 0.50 18.07
CA ARG A 269 -10.18 1.50 18.97
C ARG A 269 -10.16 2.90 18.33
N GLU A 270 -9.09 3.21 17.61
CA GLU A 270 -8.86 4.55 17.03
C GLU A 270 -9.61 4.75 15.71
N PHE A 271 -9.52 3.77 14.82
CA PHE A 271 -10.05 3.85 13.45
C PHE A 271 -11.29 2.98 13.28
N GLY A 272 -11.78 2.26 14.30
CA GLY A 272 -12.90 1.34 14.14
C GLY A 272 -12.50 0.00 13.51
N PRO A 273 -13.46 -0.93 13.34
CA PRO A 273 -13.18 -2.32 13.01
C PRO A 273 -12.45 -2.48 11.67
N MET A 274 -11.53 -3.43 11.62
CA MET A 274 -10.81 -3.80 10.39
C MET A 274 -11.42 -5.05 9.76
N LEU A 275 -11.33 -5.17 8.44
CA LEU A 275 -11.74 -6.36 7.72
C LEU A 275 -10.83 -7.52 8.08
N ARG A 276 -11.43 -8.61 8.56
CA ARG A 276 -10.77 -9.93 8.61
C ARG A 276 -10.85 -10.59 7.25
N LEU A 277 -9.93 -11.52 6.95
CA LEU A 277 -9.82 -12.15 5.62
C LEU A 277 -11.15 -12.75 5.14
N GLY A 278 -11.88 -13.48 6.00
CA GLY A 278 -13.18 -14.04 5.62
C GLY A 278 -14.22 -12.98 5.23
N GLN A 279 -14.25 -11.84 5.94
CA GLN A 279 -15.13 -10.71 5.62
C GLN A 279 -14.68 -10.02 4.33
N TRP A 280 -13.37 -9.88 4.13
CA TRP A 280 -12.79 -9.32 2.92
C TRP A 280 -13.13 -10.19 1.70
N LEU A 281 -12.96 -11.52 1.80
CA LEU A 281 -13.32 -12.49 0.75
C LEU A 281 -14.82 -12.50 0.42
N ALA A 282 -15.67 -12.25 1.41
CA ALA A 282 -17.13 -12.15 1.20
C ALA A 282 -17.58 -10.76 0.69
N GLY A 283 -16.74 -9.74 0.83
CA GLY A 283 -17.04 -8.35 0.51
C GLY A 283 -16.10 -7.78 -0.56
N PRO A 284 -15.27 -6.78 -0.24
CA PRO A 284 -14.50 -6.03 -1.25
C PRO A 284 -13.46 -6.86 -2.01
N GLY A 285 -12.99 -7.97 -1.45
CA GLY A 285 -12.06 -8.91 -2.09
C GLY A 285 -12.74 -9.98 -2.97
N LYS A 286 -14.07 -10.09 -2.92
CA LYS A 286 -14.81 -11.20 -3.55
C LYS A 286 -14.50 -11.37 -5.04
N THR A 287 -14.61 -10.29 -5.81
CA THR A 287 -14.37 -10.34 -7.26
C THR A 287 -12.89 -10.64 -7.58
N LEU A 288 -11.94 -10.14 -6.79
CA LEU A 288 -10.52 -10.48 -6.97
C LEU A 288 -10.27 -11.96 -6.73
N PHE A 289 -10.89 -12.51 -5.68
CA PHE A 289 -10.80 -13.92 -5.34
C PHE A 289 -11.43 -14.82 -6.40
N GLU A 290 -12.65 -14.50 -6.85
CA GLU A 290 -13.33 -15.24 -7.93
C GLU A 290 -12.48 -15.25 -9.21
N ASN A 291 -11.91 -14.11 -9.59
CA ASN A 291 -11.01 -14.02 -10.75
C ASN A 291 -9.73 -14.85 -10.55
N ALA A 292 -9.15 -14.85 -9.35
CA ALA A 292 -7.95 -15.63 -9.05
C ALA A 292 -8.22 -17.15 -9.05
N LEU A 293 -9.43 -17.58 -8.69
CA LEU A 293 -9.86 -18.98 -8.78
C LEU A 293 -10.03 -19.45 -10.24
N SER A 294 -10.39 -18.56 -11.16
CA SER A 294 -10.59 -18.86 -12.58
C SER A 294 -9.41 -18.48 -13.48
N ALA A 295 -8.32 -17.96 -12.91
CA ALA A 295 -7.19 -17.45 -13.69
C ALA A 295 -6.46 -18.55 -14.46
N GLU A 296 -5.91 -18.21 -15.61
CA GLU A 296 -5.00 -19.10 -16.34
C GLU A 296 -3.68 -19.33 -15.55
N PRO A 297 -3.05 -20.50 -15.69
CA PRO A 297 -1.72 -20.75 -15.14
C PRO A 297 -0.74 -19.67 -15.57
N SER A 298 -0.03 -19.10 -14.60
CA SER A 298 0.81 -17.92 -14.79
C SER A 298 2.02 -17.99 -13.86
N SER A 299 3.09 -17.28 -14.22
CA SER A 299 4.22 -17.08 -13.33
C SER A 299 3.83 -16.18 -12.15
N ILE A 300 4.57 -16.31 -11.04
CA ILE A 300 4.33 -15.54 -9.82
C ILE A 300 4.43 -14.04 -10.12
N GLY A 301 3.33 -13.34 -9.85
CA GLY A 301 3.19 -11.90 -10.05
C GLY A 301 3.74 -11.04 -8.92
N LEU A 302 4.31 -11.64 -7.87
CA LEU A 302 5.04 -10.90 -6.82
C LEU A 302 6.31 -10.31 -7.43
N ARG A 303 6.34 -8.97 -7.48
CA ARG A 303 7.47 -8.18 -7.90
C ARG A 303 7.66 -7.08 -6.89
#